data_AF-A0A2D0N4J4-F1
#
_entry.id   AF-A0A2D0N4J4-F1
#
_cell.length_a   1.000
_cell.length_b   1.000
_cell.length_c   1.000
_cell.angle_alpha   90.00
_cell.angle_beta   90.00
_cell.angle_gamma   90.00
#
_symmetry.space_group_name_H-M   'P 1'
#
loop_
_entity.id
_entity.type
_entity.pdbx_description
1 polymer ?
#
loop_
_entity_poly.entity_id
_entity_poly.type
_entity_poly.pdbx_seq_one_letter_code
_entity_poly.pdbx_strand_id
1 'polypeptide(L)'
;MHMNRLIFSLFLLFCCSLGALAQGSPWKMDFYLGIASYAGDLADHPFYSENWKPSVGLGLQYRLGAPLALKSDFYHGRLSGSDEYFSTSDWPDGDRRARFNSAFTQWNIALEYHFLESAARNSPRRLSPYLALGGGLLIYEPRINFGFTRNSELEQAISDDMGTNYSKVALNGDLTVGLDYRIFKAWSIGLSMSVHPTNTDYLDGMSWSGNPNKNDWFAKGGLRLQHQFSHEPDRDRDGVADSRDACPDVAGLPGMLGCPDSDRDGLHDGEDLCPNDPGGINLRGCPDSDGDGIADKDDLCPYVYGLVQRGGCPIEDRDGDGIEDSKDLCPNSAGPPEREGCPIVDTDQDGILDEDDRCPSDYGLSIFQGCPDTDGDGIEDGRDACPTLFGVYTHNGCPEVIFPEEAAAEINRQVLLFDSGSADIPRFRLLDQVVEFMQEYPTYKLTISGFTDSEGNSQDNLTLSRSRARACFRYLAQQGVDEARMRYLGMGQSDSGPDDFYPKGEAMNRRVEFFLYQ
;
A
#
# COMPACT_ATOMS: atom_id res chain seq x y z
N MET A 1 76.51 15.40 -5.80
CA MET A 1 75.97 14.30 -6.64
C MET A 1 74.88 13.43 -5.99
N HIS A 2 74.97 12.96 -4.72
CA HIS A 2 73.90 12.14 -4.11
C HIS A 2 72.64 12.92 -3.69
N MET A 3 72.78 14.16 -3.23
CA MET A 3 71.64 14.98 -2.74
C MET A 3 70.66 15.37 -3.85
N ASN A 4 71.14 15.80 -5.03
CA ASN A 4 70.28 16.19 -6.16
C ASN A 4 69.50 15.02 -6.76
N ARG A 5 70.06 13.81 -6.73
CA ARG A 5 69.35 12.59 -7.16
C ARG A 5 68.24 12.21 -6.17
N LEU A 6 68.52 12.32 -4.87
CA LEU A 6 67.57 11.98 -3.81
C LEU A 6 66.33 12.90 -3.85
N ILE A 7 66.52 14.20 -4.03
CA ILE A 7 65.43 15.19 -4.09
C ILE A 7 64.53 14.94 -5.32
N PHE A 8 65.14 14.71 -6.48
CA PHE A 8 64.39 14.40 -7.71
C PHE A 8 63.61 13.09 -7.58
N SER A 9 64.21 12.04 -7.00
CA SER A 9 63.54 10.75 -6.76
C SER A 9 62.41 10.85 -5.72
N LEU A 10 62.58 11.63 -4.65
CA LEU A 10 61.52 11.88 -3.65
C LEU A 10 60.35 12.65 -4.24
N PHE A 11 60.62 13.65 -5.09
CA PHE A 11 59.57 14.37 -5.80
C PHE A 11 58.82 13.46 -6.78
N LEU A 12 59.52 12.59 -7.50
CA LEU A 12 58.91 11.63 -8.42
C LEU A 12 58.00 10.64 -7.68
N LEU A 13 58.41 10.16 -6.50
CA LEU A 13 57.56 9.35 -5.61
C LEU A 13 56.34 10.12 -5.09
N PHE A 14 56.51 11.40 -4.73
CA PHE A 14 55.42 12.27 -4.30
C PHE A 14 54.39 12.49 -5.42
N CYS A 15 54.83 12.80 -6.64
CA CYS A 15 53.96 12.92 -7.82
C CYS A 15 53.22 11.62 -8.15
N CYS A 16 53.89 10.47 -8.06
CA CYS A 16 53.25 9.17 -8.25
C CYS A 16 52.18 8.88 -7.17
N SER A 17 52.43 9.27 -5.92
CA SER A 17 51.45 9.10 -4.83
C SER A 17 50.24 10.02 -4.95
N LEU A 18 50.43 11.26 -5.43
CA LEU A 18 49.35 12.20 -5.74
C LEU A 18 48.47 11.70 -6.89
N GLY A 19 49.06 11.07 -7.92
CA GLY A 19 48.31 10.49 -9.02
C GLY A 19 47.34 9.38 -8.59
N ALA A 20 47.63 8.67 -7.50
CA ALA A 20 46.75 7.63 -6.94
C ALA A 20 45.59 8.19 -6.09
N LEU A 21 45.72 9.42 -5.58
CA LEU A 21 44.71 10.10 -4.74
C LEU A 21 43.86 11.12 -5.50
N ALA A 22 44.24 11.46 -6.74
CA ALA A 22 43.66 12.57 -7.50
C ALA A 22 42.63 12.15 -8.56
N GLN A 23 41.73 11.21 -8.25
CA GLN A 23 40.47 11.14 -8.99
C GLN A 23 39.60 12.35 -8.61
N GLY A 24 39.17 13.16 -9.57
CA GLY A 24 38.30 14.31 -9.26
C GLY A 24 39.00 15.63 -8.91
N SER A 25 40.30 15.81 -9.17
CA SER A 25 41.07 16.93 -8.61
C SER A 25 41.46 17.99 -9.68
N PRO A 26 41.47 19.31 -9.38
CA PRO A 26 41.81 20.40 -10.32
C PRO A 26 43.29 20.46 -10.71
N TRP A 27 44.03 19.38 -10.45
CA TRP A 27 45.45 19.27 -10.69
C TRP A 27 45.75 18.80 -12.11
N LYS A 28 46.91 19.21 -12.60
CA LYS A 28 47.54 18.66 -13.79
C LYS A 28 49.00 18.36 -13.48
N MET A 29 49.53 17.35 -14.16
CA MET A 29 50.94 16.98 -14.08
C MET A 29 51.61 17.26 -15.41
N ASP A 30 52.77 17.90 -15.36
CA ASP A 30 53.55 18.31 -16.51
C ASP A 30 54.86 17.53 -16.58
N PHE A 31 55.23 17.13 -17.79
CA PHE A 31 56.52 16.53 -18.11
C PHE A 31 57.22 17.41 -19.13
N TYR A 32 58.44 17.83 -18.84
CA TYR A 32 59.22 18.71 -19.70
C TYR A 32 60.42 17.96 -20.28
N LEU A 33 60.61 18.10 -21.58
CA LEU A 33 61.80 17.65 -22.29
C LEU A 33 62.30 18.79 -23.18
N GLY A 34 63.52 19.26 -22.95
CA GLY A 34 64.02 20.41 -23.66
C GLY A 34 65.53 20.58 -23.59
N ILE A 35 65.93 21.80 -23.92
CA ILE A 35 67.30 22.28 -23.90
C ILE A 35 67.39 23.50 -22.98
N ALA A 36 68.58 23.71 -22.42
CA ALA A 36 68.97 24.88 -21.66
C ALA A 36 70.21 25.51 -22.32
N SER A 37 70.26 26.83 -22.28
CA SER A 37 71.33 27.62 -22.88
C SER A 37 71.70 28.78 -21.96
N TYR A 38 72.99 28.92 -21.70
CA TYR A 38 73.57 29.90 -20.80
C TYR A 38 73.79 31.25 -21.49
N ALA A 39 73.71 32.33 -20.72
CA ALA A 39 74.19 33.65 -21.12
C ALA A 39 74.72 34.47 -19.94
N GLY A 40 75.84 35.14 -20.18
CA GLY A 40 76.68 35.74 -19.17
C GLY A 40 78.10 35.93 -19.69
N ASP A 41 79.08 35.76 -18.81
CA ASP A 41 80.49 36.05 -19.09
C ASP A 41 81.13 35.17 -20.18
N LEU A 42 80.58 33.97 -20.38
CA LEU A 42 81.02 33.01 -21.39
C LEU A 42 80.05 32.83 -22.56
N ALA A 43 79.02 33.67 -22.68
CA ALA A 43 78.11 33.72 -23.83
C ALA A 43 77.21 34.97 -23.82
N ASP A 44 77.20 35.78 -24.88
CA ASP A 44 76.39 37.02 -24.91
C ASP A 44 74.87 36.80 -24.83
N HIS A 45 74.38 35.81 -25.58
CA HIS A 45 72.95 35.61 -25.78
C HIS A 45 72.59 34.12 -25.78
N PRO A 46 71.54 33.69 -25.07
CA PRO A 46 71.27 32.25 -24.93
C PRO A 46 70.62 31.64 -26.19
N PHE A 47 70.24 32.42 -27.20
CA PHE A 47 69.55 31.93 -28.40
C PHE A 47 70.48 31.69 -29.61
N TYR A 48 71.76 32.08 -29.51
CA TYR A 48 72.77 31.90 -30.58
C TYR A 48 73.97 31.04 -30.15
N SER A 49 73.85 30.33 -29.03
CA SER A 49 74.94 29.51 -28.49
C SER A 49 74.95 28.10 -29.10
N GLU A 50 76.11 27.61 -29.55
CA GLU A 50 76.31 26.19 -29.91
C GLU A 50 76.29 25.25 -28.68
N ASN A 51 76.16 25.82 -27.48
CA ASN A 51 76.33 25.12 -26.22
C ASN A 51 75.01 24.65 -25.57
N TRP A 52 73.97 24.35 -26.38
CA TRP A 52 72.72 23.81 -25.85
C TRP A 52 72.96 22.50 -25.12
N LYS A 53 72.35 22.38 -23.94
CA LYS A 53 72.42 21.17 -23.11
C LYS A 53 71.03 20.65 -22.78
N PRO A 54 70.87 19.33 -22.65
CA PRO A 54 69.57 18.75 -22.33
C PRO A 54 69.08 19.19 -20.95
N SER A 55 67.78 19.40 -20.85
CA SER A 55 67.04 19.70 -19.62
C SER A 55 65.76 18.88 -19.59
N VAL A 56 65.47 18.30 -18.43
CA VAL A 56 64.21 17.59 -18.16
C VAL A 56 63.53 18.19 -16.95
N GLY A 57 62.22 18.06 -16.86
CA GLY A 57 61.49 18.55 -15.69
C GLY A 57 60.17 17.86 -15.47
N LEU A 58 59.64 18.08 -14.28
CA LEU A 58 58.33 17.66 -13.83
C LEU A 58 57.64 18.86 -13.19
N GLY A 59 56.38 19.08 -13.54
CA GLY A 59 55.57 20.16 -12.99
C GLY A 59 54.28 19.64 -12.40
N LEU A 60 53.78 20.36 -11.39
CA LEU A 60 52.45 20.18 -10.84
C LEU A 60 51.70 21.50 -10.93
N GLN A 61 50.53 21.49 -11.56
CA GLN A 61 49.72 22.65 -11.80
C GLN A 61 48.37 22.51 -11.06
N TYR A 62 47.95 23.55 -10.37
CA TYR A 62 46.64 23.67 -9.73
C TYR A 62 45.83 24.77 -10.41
N ARG A 63 44.62 24.44 -10.91
CA ARG A 63 43.74 25.46 -11.51
C ARG A 63 43.07 26.29 -10.41
N LEU A 64 43.37 27.58 -10.35
CA LEU A 64 42.74 28.54 -9.42
C LEU A 64 41.36 29.01 -9.91
N GLY A 65 41.12 28.91 -11.22
CA GLY A 65 39.91 29.33 -11.91
C GLY A 65 40.28 29.94 -13.25
N ALA A 66 39.49 29.75 -14.31
CA ALA A 66 39.87 30.29 -15.63
C ALA A 66 39.95 31.83 -15.58
N PRO A 67 41.04 32.47 -16.08
CA PRO A 67 42.15 31.92 -16.88
C PRO A 67 43.45 31.61 -16.12
N LEU A 68 43.43 31.52 -14.79
CA LEU A 68 44.61 31.44 -13.92
C LEU A 68 44.87 30.04 -13.34
N ALA A 69 46.15 29.71 -13.23
CA ALA A 69 46.64 28.52 -12.54
C ALA A 69 47.92 28.82 -11.76
N LEU A 70 48.15 28.07 -10.69
CA LEU A 70 49.41 28.05 -9.94
C LEU A 70 50.21 26.84 -10.39
N LYS A 71 51.49 27.00 -10.72
CA LYS A 71 52.38 25.88 -11.08
C LYS A 71 53.60 25.82 -10.17
N SER A 72 54.06 24.60 -9.92
CA SER A 72 55.34 24.33 -9.30
C SER A 72 56.14 23.36 -10.17
N ASP A 73 57.29 23.83 -10.66
CA ASP A 73 58.11 23.10 -11.61
C ASP A 73 59.46 22.74 -11.01
N PHE A 74 59.90 21.50 -11.23
CA PHE A 74 61.22 21.01 -10.90
C PHE A 74 61.95 20.64 -12.18
N TYR A 75 63.12 21.23 -12.41
CA TYR A 75 63.98 20.93 -13.54
C TYR A 75 65.32 20.39 -13.09
N HIS A 76 65.89 19.52 -13.92
CA HIS A 76 67.28 19.10 -13.83
C HIS A 76 67.90 19.12 -15.22
N GLY A 77 69.09 19.69 -15.33
CA GLY A 77 69.77 19.81 -16.62
C GLY A 77 71.22 20.20 -16.47
N ARG A 78 71.79 20.65 -17.60
CA ARG A 78 73.15 21.19 -17.64
C ARG A 78 73.16 22.54 -18.33
N LEU A 79 74.18 23.33 -18.02
CA LEU A 79 74.56 24.56 -18.69
C LEU A 79 76.03 24.44 -19.06
N SER A 80 76.41 25.10 -20.14
CA SER A 80 77.81 25.24 -20.52
C SER A 80 78.00 26.47 -21.38
N GLY A 81 79.23 26.96 -21.40
CA GLY A 81 79.65 28.10 -22.18
C GLY A 81 81.15 28.04 -22.40
N SER A 82 81.59 28.82 -23.38
CA SER A 82 82.98 28.90 -23.79
C SER A 82 83.20 30.25 -24.47
N ASP A 83 84.27 30.95 -24.11
CA ASP A 83 84.69 32.17 -24.78
C ASP A 83 85.72 31.94 -25.90
N GLU A 84 85.88 30.69 -26.35
CA GLU A 84 86.76 30.33 -27.47
C GLU A 84 86.40 31.04 -28.79
N TYR A 85 85.15 31.47 -28.93
CA TYR A 85 84.61 32.15 -30.12
C TYR A 85 83.82 33.42 -29.78
N PHE A 86 83.96 33.94 -28.56
CA PHE A 86 83.19 35.08 -28.06
C PHE A 86 84.13 36.14 -27.45
N SER A 87 83.96 37.39 -27.89
CA SER A 87 84.74 38.55 -27.47
C SER A 87 83.91 39.41 -26.51
N THR A 88 84.45 39.76 -25.35
CA THR A 88 83.83 40.73 -24.44
C THR A 88 84.57 42.06 -24.47
N SER A 89 83.91 43.17 -24.12
CA SER A 89 84.53 44.49 -24.07
C SER A 89 85.65 44.60 -23.03
N ASP A 90 85.56 43.79 -21.97
CA ASP A 90 86.48 43.84 -20.83
C ASP A 90 87.71 42.95 -21.06
N TRP A 91 87.58 41.87 -21.86
CA TRP A 91 88.67 40.95 -22.21
C TRP A 91 88.59 40.58 -23.71
N PRO A 92 89.36 41.23 -24.59
CA PRO A 92 89.37 40.94 -26.04
C PRO A 92 89.94 39.54 -26.35
N ASP A 93 89.25 38.82 -27.26
CA ASP A 93 89.57 37.51 -27.87
C ASP A 93 90.59 36.58 -27.18
N GLY A 94 90.08 35.50 -26.57
CA GLY A 94 90.84 34.26 -26.40
C GLY A 94 91.94 34.25 -25.32
N ASP A 95 91.96 35.27 -24.47
CA ASP A 95 92.91 35.37 -23.34
C ASP A 95 92.55 34.42 -22.19
N ARG A 96 91.26 34.19 -21.93
CA ARG A 96 90.81 33.26 -20.88
C ARG A 96 90.69 31.82 -21.38
N ARG A 97 90.20 31.63 -22.63
CA ARG A 97 89.79 30.33 -23.20
C ARG A 97 89.01 29.47 -22.21
N ALA A 98 88.18 30.14 -21.42
CA ALA A 98 87.47 29.57 -20.31
C ALA A 98 86.30 28.74 -20.84
N ARG A 99 86.14 27.55 -20.27
CA ARG A 99 85.03 26.65 -20.58
C ARG A 99 84.44 26.14 -19.29
N PHE A 100 83.13 26.19 -19.19
CA PHE A 100 82.43 25.66 -18.03
C PHE A 100 81.37 24.63 -18.41
N ASN A 101 81.09 23.77 -17.45
CA ASN A 101 79.94 22.89 -17.46
C ASN A 101 79.35 22.85 -16.05
N SER A 102 78.07 23.18 -15.93
CA SER A 102 77.36 23.26 -14.66
C SER A 102 76.13 22.38 -14.71
N ALA A 103 76.00 21.43 -13.77
CA ALA A 103 74.73 20.76 -13.57
C ALA A 103 73.83 21.68 -12.75
N PHE A 104 72.55 21.79 -13.12
CA PHE A 104 71.60 22.57 -12.34
C PHE A 104 70.38 21.75 -11.92
N THR A 105 69.83 22.12 -10.78
CA THR A 105 68.51 21.69 -10.31
C THR A 105 67.74 22.96 -9.94
N GLN A 106 66.56 23.13 -10.52
CA GLN A 106 65.74 24.33 -10.33
C GLN A 106 64.39 23.92 -9.79
N TRP A 107 63.89 24.64 -8.78
CA TRP A 107 62.52 24.56 -8.30
C TRP A 107 61.87 25.93 -8.41
N ASN A 108 60.83 26.05 -9.24
CA ASN A 108 60.11 27.29 -9.48
C ASN A 108 58.66 27.18 -9.00
N ILE A 109 58.12 28.30 -8.53
CA ILE A 109 56.69 28.52 -8.35
C ILE A 109 56.31 29.70 -9.25
N ALA A 110 55.24 29.56 -10.02
CA ALA A 110 54.79 30.61 -10.92
C ALA A 110 53.26 30.64 -11.06
N LEU A 111 52.74 31.81 -11.40
CA LEU A 111 51.36 31.97 -11.84
C LEU A 111 51.32 31.85 -13.36
N GLU A 112 50.46 30.98 -13.88
CA GLU A 112 50.23 30.74 -15.30
C GLU A 112 48.88 31.34 -15.71
N TYR A 113 48.88 32.17 -16.76
CA TYR A 113 47.71 32.82 -17.34
C TYR A 113 47.46 32.27 -18.74
N HIS A 114 46.26 31.73 -18.97
CA HIS A 114 45.84 31.17 -20.26
C HIS A 114 44.98 32.17 -21.04
N PHE A 115 45.50 32.73 -22.14
CA PHE A 115 44.86 33.83 -22.86
C PHE A 115 43.51 33.47 -23.49
N LEU A 116 43.33 32.22 -23.93
CA LEU A 116 42.14 31.78 -24.67
C LEU A 116 41.14 30.99 -23.80
N GLU A 117 41.37 30.93 -22.50
CA GLU A 117 40.55 30.15 -21.55
C GLU A 117 39.47 30.99 -20.86
N SER A 118 39.42 32.32 -21.12
CA SER A 118 38.45 33.23 -20.49
C SER A 118 37.15 33.40 -21.28
N ALA A 119 36.03 33.20 -20.56
CA ALA A 119 34.63 33.53 -20.87
C ALA A 119 34.00 32.95 -22.17
N ALA A 120 33.10 31.97 -21.97
CA ALA A 120 31.95 31.59 -22.81
C ALA A 120 32.18 30.91 -24.18
N ARG A 121 31.66 29.67 -24.26
CA ARG A 121 30.99 28.96 -25.38
C ARG A 121 31.57 27.56 -25.65
N ASN A 122 30.84 26.54 -25.18
CA ASN A 122 30.53 25.22 -25.77
C ASN A 122 31.56 24.48 -26.66
N SER A 123 32.84 24.81 -26.63
CA SER A 123 33.85 24.01 -27.31
C SER A 123 35.18 24.10 -26.58
N PRO A 124 35.78 22.97 -26.17
CA PRO A 124 37.15 22.96 -25.68
C PRO A 124 38.07 23.44 -26.81
N ARG A 125 38.60 24.66 -26.69
CA ARG A 125 39.61 25.13 -27.64
C ARG A 125 40.81 24.21 -27.54
N ARG A 126 41.18 23.61 -28.68
CA ARG A 126 42.31 22.69 -28.74
C ARG A 126 43.64 23.38 -28.49
N LEU A 127 43.72 24.70 -28.69
CA LEU A 127 44.95 25.49 -28.56
C LEU A 127 44.84 26.46 -27.38
N SER A 128 45.83 26.46 -26.49
CA SER A 128 45.91 27.31 -25.29
C SER A 128 47.29 27.97 -25.18
N PRO A 129 47.48 29.18 -25.72
CA PRO A 129 48.67 29.98 -25.43
C PRO A 129 48.63 30.43 -23.97
N TYR A 130 49.80 30.44 -23.33
CA TYR A 130 49.94 30.85 -21.93
C TYR A 130 51.21 31.66 -21.70
N LEU A 131 51.16 32.44 -20.63
CA LEU A 131 52.27 33.17 -20.04
C LEU A 131 52.37 32.74 -18.58
N ALA A 132 53.55 32.38 -18.11
CA ALA A 132 53.80 32.16 -16.70
C ALA A 132 54.90 33.09 -16.18
N LEU A 133 54.68 33.62 -14.98
CA LEU A 133 55.62 34.51 -14.30
C LEU A 133 55.80 34.03 -12.85
N GLY A 134 57.04 33.93 -12.42
CA GLY A 134 57.37 33.47 -11.08
C GLY A 134 58.87 33.49 -10.80
N GLY A 135 59.30 32.58 -9.96
CA GLY A 135 60.69 32.43 -9.58
C GLY A 135 60.88 31.32 -8.56
N GLY A 136 62.12 31.10 -8.16
CA GLY A 136 62.41 30.05 -7.21
C GLY A 136 63.90 29.88 -6.94
N LEU A 137 64.26 28.64 -6.61
CA LEU A 137 65.60 28.25 -6.17
C LEU A 137 66.34 27.54 -7.30
N LEU A 138 67.57 27.98 -7.54
CA LEU A 138 68.52 27.38 -8.46
C LEU A 138 69.70 26.82 -7.69
N ILE A 139 69.93 25.52 -7.80
CA ILE A 139 71.11 24.85 -7.28
C ILE A 139 72.00 24.52 -8.46
N TYR A 140 73.27 24.94 -8.43
CA TYR A 140 74.20 24.78 -9.54
C TYR A 140 75.58 24.30 -9.07
N GLU A 141 76.23 23.50 -9.90
CA GLU A 141 77.55 22.92 -9.61
C GLU A 141 78.50 23.20 -10.78
N PRO A 142 79.02 24.44 -10.90
CA PRO A 142 79.84 24.82 -12.04
C PRO A 142 81.22 24.20 -11.92
N ARG A 143 81.75 23.77 -13.06
CA ARG A 143 83.13 23.31 -13.22
C ARG A 143 83.74 24.09 -14.36
N ILE A 144 84.65 24.98 -14.02
CA ILE A 144 85.33 25.83 -14.99
C ILE A 144 86.77 25.38 -15.18
N ASN A 145 87.26 25.48 -16.41
CA ASN A 145 88.66 25.35 -16.76
C ASN A 145 89.09 26.57 -17.55
N PHE A 146 90.22 27.15 -17.17
CA PHE A 146 90.85 28.26 -17.87
C PHE A 146 91.97 27.76 -18.78
N GLY A 147 92.18 28.46 -19.89
CA GLY A 147 93.38 28.34 -20.70
C GLY A 147 94.56 29.07 -20.07
N PHE A 148 95.71 29.00 -20.75
CA PHE A 148 96.91 29.73 -20.36
C PHE A 148 96.81 31.20 -20.79
N THR A 149 97.02 32.13 -19.85
CA THR A 149 97.12 33.58 -20.11
C THR A 149 98.49 34.14 -19.72
N ARG A 150 98.90 35.26 -20.33
CA ARG A 150 100.10 36.04 -19.95
C ARG A 150 99.76 37.39 -19.33
N ASN A 151 98.47 37.69 -19.18
CA ASN A 151 98.01 38.94 -18.59
C ASN A 151 97.96 38.79 -17.06
N SER A 152 98.80 39.54 -16.35
CA SER A 152 98.91 39.45 -14.89
C SER A 152 97.65 39.92 -14.16
N GLU A 153 96.89 40.86 -14.74
CA GLU A 153 95.62 41.33 -14.15
C GLU A 153 94.55 40.24 -14.27
N LEU A 154 94.50 39.57 -15.42
CA LEU A 154 93.61 38.44 -15.64
C LEU A 154 94.00 37.22 -14.79
N GLU A 155 95.30 36.93 -14.64
CA GLU A 155 95.79 35.85 -13.79
C GLU A 155 95.38 36.07 -12.32
N GLN A 156 95.45 37.32 -11.83
CA GLN A 156 94.96 37.68 -10.51
C GLN A 156 93.43 37.49 -10.39
N ALA A 157 92.66 37.99 -11.37
CA ALA A 157 91.21 37.84 -11.37
C ALA A 157 90.76 36.36 -11.40
N ILE A 158 91.45 35.51 -12.18
CA ILE A 158 91.24 34.05 -12.19
C ILE A 158 91.57 33.44 -10.82
N SER A 159 92.68 33.87 -10.20
CA SER A 159 93.04 33.44 -8.85
C SER A 159 91.99 33.85 -7.81
N ASP A 160 91.41 35.04 -7.95
CA ASP A 160 90.36 35.54 -7.07
C ASP A 160 89.06 34.72 -7.23
N ASP A 161 88.67 34.36 -8.46
CA ASP A 161 87.54 33.46 -8.71
C ASP A 161 87.77 32.06 -8.13
N MET A 162 88.96 31.49 -8.31
CA MET A 162 89.31 30.17 -7.76
C MET A 162 89.37 30.17 -6.22
N GLY A 163 89.74 31.30 -5.61
CA GLY A 163 89.81 31.47 -4.16
C GLY A 163 88.47 31.83 -3.50
N THR A 164 87.50 32.32 -4.28
CA THR A 164 86.22 32.79 -3.76
C THR A 164 85.29 31.62 -3.43
N ASN A 165 84.81 31.58 -2.19
CA ASN A 165 83.78 30.64 -1.77
C ASN A 165 82.39 31.28 -1.92
N TYR A 166 81.66 30.89 -2.96
CA TYR A 166 80.30 31.37 -3.23
C TYR A 166 79.23 30.31 -2.95
N SER A 167 77.98 30.76 -2.76
CA SER A 167 76.83 29.87 -2.56
C SER A 167 76.44 29.18 -3.86
N LYS A 168 76.34 27.85 -3.84
CA LYS A 168 75.80 27.03 -4.95
C LYS A 168 74.27 27.02 -5.03
N VAL A 169 73.63 27.88 -4.25
CA VAL A 169 72.18 28.10 -4.25
C VAL A 169 71.94 29.57 -4.54
N ALA A 170 71.16 29.84 -5.58
CA ALA A 170 70.77 31.16 -6.05
C ALA A 170 69.24 31.25 -6.16
N LEU A 171 68.73 32.49 -6.22
CA LEU A 171 67.37 32.78 -6.62
C LEU A 171 67.35 33.03 -8.13
N ASN A 172 66.30 32.57 -8.78
CA ASN A 172 66.05 32.86 -10.19
C ASN A 172 64.63 33.37 -10.42
N GLY A 173 64.47 34.23 -11.42
CA GLY A 173 63.17 34.52 -12.02
C GLY A 173 62.73 33.39 -12.96
N ASP A 174 61.44 33.33 -13.25
CA ASP A 174 60.83 32.46 -14.26
C ASP A 174 59.86 33.30 -15.09
N LEU A 175 60.20 33.53 -16.35
CA LEU A 175 59.27 34.07 -17.34
C LEU A 175 59.16 33.03 -18.44
N THR A 176 58.00 32.38 -18.53
CA THR A 176 57.72 31.33 -19.49
C THR A 176 56.62 31.76 -20.44
N VAL A 177 56.81 31.55 -21.74
CA VAL A 177 55.77 31.64 -22.75
C VAL A 177 55.58 30.25 -23.37
N GLY A 178 54.34 29.88 -23.64
CA GLY A 178 54.09 28.58 -24.26
C GLY A 178 52.76 28.48 -24.97
N LEU A 179 52.61 27.35 -25.65
CA LEU A 179 51.47 27.01 -26.47
C LEU A 179 51.14 25.55 -26.28
N ASP A 180 50.00 25.26 -25.64
CA ASP A 180 49.52 23.90 -25.43
C ASP A 180 48.46 23.51 -26.46
N TYR A 181 48.53 22.29 -26.97
CA TYR A 181 47.56 21.66 -27.85
C TYR A 181 46.97 20.41 -27.20
N ARG A 182 45.65 20.38 -27.03
CA ARG A 182 44.92 19.24 -26.47
C ARG A 182 44.79 18.12 -27.50
N ILE A 183 45.41 16.97 -27.22
CA ILE A 183 45.37 15.77 -28.06
C ILE A 183 44.16 14.91 -27.68
N PHE A 184 43.98 14.63 -26.39
CA PHE A 184 42.89 13.83 -25.83
C PHE A 184 42.20 14.59 -24.69
N LYS A 185 41.08 14.08 -24.15
CA LYS A 185 40.36 14.72 -23.03
C LYS A 185 41.28 15.02 -21.84
N ALA A 186 42.22 14.11 -21.54
CA ALA A 186 43.14 14.21 -20.41
C ALA A 186 44.59 14.59 -20.80
N TRP A 187 44.93 14.69 -22.09
CA TRP A 187 46.32 14.88 -22.52
C TRP A 187 46.49 16.08 -23.45
N SER A 188 47.48 16.91 -23.15
CA SER A 188 47.94 18.02 -24.00
C SER A 188 49.43 17.91 -24.26
N ILE A 189 49.87 18.33 -25.45
CA ILE A 189 51.27 18.55 -25.79
C ILE A 189 51.49 20.03 -26.06
N GLY A 190 52.61 20.59 -25.62
CA GLY A 190 52.90 22.00 -25.81
C GLY A 190 54.35 22.28 -26.11
N LEU A 191 54.59 23.48 -26.60
CA LEU A 191 55.92 24.07 -26.75
C LEU A 191 56.06 25.18 -25.72
N SER A 192 57.21 25.24 -25.05
CA SER A 192 57.51 26.25 -24.03
C SER A 192 58.89 26.84 -24.23
N MET A 193 59.02 28.13 -23.96
CA MET A 193 60.28 28.87 -23.90
C MET A 193 60.29 29.70 -22.62
N SER A 194 61.42 29.73 -21.93
CA SER A 194 61.53 30.40 -20.64
C SER A 194 62.88 31.06 -20.47
N VAL A 195 62.90 32.17 -19.73
CA VAL A 195 64.12 32.91 -19.37
C VAL A 195 64.22 33.01 -17.85
N HIS A 196 65.44 32.86 -17.35
CA HIS A 196 65.75 32.75 -15.92
C HIS A 196 66.88 33.70 -15.55
N PRO A 197 66.58 34.99 -15.29
CA PRO A 197 67.54 35.88 -14.66
C PRO A 197 67.87 35.34 -13.26
N THR A 198 69.14 35.41 -12.86
CA THR A 198 69.56 34.95 -11.53
C THR A 198 70.11 36.09 -10.68
N ASN A 199 70.20 35.86 -9.37
CA ASN A 199 70.83 36.80 -8.44
C ASN A 199 72.32 36.47 -8.20
N THR A 200 72.95 35.67 -9.07
CA THR A 200 74.33 35.25 -8.93
C THR A 200 75.10 35.51 -10.21
N ASP A 201 76.36 35.86 -10.03
CA ASP A 201 77.32 35.99 -11.11
C ASP A 201 78.01 34.64 -11.40
N TYR A 202 78.17 33.82 -10.37
CA TYR A 202 78.95 32.58 -10.44
C TYR A 202 78.24 31.39 -11.13
N LEU A 203 77.25 31.58 -11.99
CA LEU A 203 76.51 30.44 -12.59
C LEU A 203 77.44 29.58 -13.47
N ASP A 204 78.42 30.20 -14.10
CA ASP A 204 79.52 29.57 -14.82
C ASP A 204 80.77 29.29 -13.94
N GLY A 205 80.79 29.83 -12.73
CA GLY A 205 81.87 29.73 -11.76
C GLY A 205 82.83 30.92 -11.76
N MET A 206 82.51 32.02 -12.45
CA MET A 206 83.30 33.25 -12.49
C MET A 206 82.54 34.46 -12.00
N SER A 207 83.30 35.50 -11.65
CA SER A 207 82.81 36.85 -11.46
C SER A 207 83.92 37.86 -11.75
N TRP A 208 85.07 37.72 -11.08
CA TRP A 208 86.19 38.66 -11.19
C TRP A 208 86.86 38.62 -12.56
N SER A 209 87.12 37.41 -13.08
CA SER A 209 87.65 37.19 -14.43
C SER A 209 86.58 37.30 -15.51
N GLY A 210 85.34 37.59 -15.12
CA GLY A 210 84.16 37.82 -15.94
C GLY A 210 83.70 39.28 -15.91
N ASN A 211 82.42 39.50 -15.65
CA ASN A 211 81.82 40.81 -15.44
C ASN A 211 81.14 40.87 -14.06
N PRO A 212 81.86 41.34 -13.01
CA PRO A 212 81.37 41.32 -11.63
C PRO A 212 80.14 42.19 -11.37
N ASN A 213 79.74 43.02 -12.34
CA ASN A 213 78.59 43.93 -12.23
C ASN A 213 77.32 43.37 -12.88
N LYS A 214 77.34 42.16 -13.47
CA LYS A 214 76.24 41.66 -14.27
C LYS A 214 76.00 40.16 -14.08
N ASN A 215 75.04 39.85 -13.21
CA ASN A 215 74.60 38.48 -12.98
C ASN A 215 74.28 37.70 -14.25
N ASP A 216 74.60 36.42 -14.18
CA ASP A 216 74.32 35.42 -15.19
C ASP A 216 72.83 35.07 -15.28
N TRP A 217 72.44 34.60 -16.45
CA TRP A 217 71.10 34.11 -16.71
C TRP A 217 71.12 32.95 -17.71
N PHE A 218 69.99 32.28 -17.85
CA PHE A 218 69.87 31.22 -18.86
C PHE A 218 68.45 31.16 -19.42
N ALA A 219 68.32 30.54 -20.58
CA ALA A 219 67.03 30.26 -21.19
C ALA A 219 66.83 28.74 -21.30
N LYS A 220 65.57 28.31 -21.27
CA LYS A 220 65.18 26.94 -21.63
C LYS A 220 64.13 26.96 -22.72
N GLY A 221 64.12 25.94 -23.57
CA GLY A 221 63.08 25.72 -24.56
C GLY A 221 62.83 24.24 -24.74
N GLY A 222 61.58 23.84 -24.94
CA GLY A 222 61.25 22.42 -25.10
C GLY A 222 59.78 22.09 -25.17
N LEU A 223 59.52 20.78 -25.20
CA LEU A 223 58.19 20.19 -25.18
C LEU A 223 57.67 20.05 -23.75
N ARG A 224 56.37 20.29 -23.59
CA ARG A 224 55.57 20.00 -22.40
C ARG A 224 54.58 18.90 -22.76
N LEU A 225 54.52 17.83 -21.99
CA LEU A 225 53.42 16.86 -22.04
C LEU A 225 52.63 17.00 -20.74
N GLN A 226 51.35 17.32 -20.85
CA GLN A 226 50.48 17.61 -19.72
C GLN A 226 49.39 16.55 -19.60
N HIS A 227 49.25 15.97 -18.41
CA HIS A 227 48.14 15.11 -18.04
C HIS A 227 47.19 15.86 -17.08
N GLN A 228 45.93 16.00 -17.47
CA GLN A 228 44.87 16.54 -16.63
C GLN A 228 44.12 15.38 -15.97
N PHE A 229 44.05 15.38 -14.63
CA PHE A 229 43.21 14.44 -13.91
C PHE A 229 41.73 14.81 -14.14
N SER A 230 40.90 13.84 -14.53
CA SER A 230 39.48 14.09 -14.82
C SER A 230 38.72 14.39 -13.53
N HIS A 231 37.99 15.52 -13.53
CA HIS A 231 36.95 15.84 -12.56
C HIS A 231 35.61 15.77 -13.28
N GLU A 232 34.77 14.82 -12.86
CA GLU A 232 33.33 14.91 -13.12
C GLU A 232 32.77 15.87 -12.06
N PRO A 233 32.00 16.91 -12.44
CA PRO A 233 31.36 17.81 -11.49
C PRO A 233 30.54 17.02 -10.47
N ASP A 234 30.56 17.49 -9.23
CA ASP A 234 29.76 17.02 -8.09
C ASP A 234 29.35 18.29 -7.31
N ARG A 235 28.13 18.75 -7.56
CA ARG A 235 27.65 20.09 -7.18
C ARG A 235 27.21 20.16 -5.72
N ASP A 236 26.55 19.14 -5.23
CA ASP A 236 26.08 19.05 -3.84
C ASP A 236 27.07 18.35 -2.90
N ARG A 237 28.14 17.76 -3.46
CA ARG A 237 29.30 17.20 -2.76
C ARG A 237 28.95 15.97 -1.93
N ASP A 238 28.03 15.16 -2.42
CA ASP A 238 27.64 13.91 -1.76
C ASP A 238 28.53 12.71 -2.14
N GLY A 239 29.46 12.91 -3.09
CA GLY A 239 30.39 11.91 -3.57
C GLY A 239 29.92 11.13 -4.81
N VAL A 240 28.72 11.42 -5.31
CA VAL A 240 28.20 10.99 -6.60
C VAL A 240 28.41 12.13 -7.59
N ALA A 241 28.91 11.82 -8.79
CA ALA A 241 29.13 12.86 -9.79
C ALA A 241 27.80 13.26 -10.43
N ASP A 242 27.59 14.54 -10.78
CA ASP A 242 26.40 15.08 -11.49
C ASP A 242 25.96 14.24 -12.71
N SER A 243 26.90 13.51 -13.34
CA SER A 243 26.67 12.64 -14.49
C SER A 243 25.94 11.33 -14.15
N ARG A 244 26.01 10.91 -12.89
CA ARG A 244 25.50 9.67 -12.30
C ARG A 244 24.58 9.92 -11.11
N ASP A 245 24.40 11.19 -10.77
CA ASP A 245 23.56 11.67 -9.70
C ASP A 245 22.15 11.97 -10.24
N ALA A 246 21.14 11.35 -9.65
CA ALA A 246 19.74 11.57 -9.95
C ALA A 246 19.20 12.85 -9.30
N CYS A 247 19.88 13.35 -8.26
CA CYS A 247 19.56 14.57 -7.52
C CYS A 247 20.75 15.56 -7.46
N PRO A 248 21.29 16.07 -8.59
CA PRO A 248 22.56 16.83 -8.64
C PRO A 248 22.63 18.15 -7.86
N ASP A 249 21.57 18.54 -7.15
CA ASP A 249 21.46 19.78 -6.38
C ASP A 249 21.20 19.50 -4.89
N VAL A 250 20.99 18.24 -4.49
CA VAL A 250 20.55 17.84 -3.16
C VAL A 250 21.31 16.60 -2.71
N ALA A 251 22.25 16.81 -1.78
CA ALA A 251 23.14 15.76 -1.32
C ALA A 251 22.38 14.53 -0.80
N GLY A 252 22.72 13.36 -1.33
CA GLY A 252 22.06 12.12 -0.98
C GLY A 252 23.00 10.97 -0.65
N LEU A 253 22.47 9.75 -0.79
CA LEU A 253 23.18 8.53 -0.48
C LEU A 253 23.78 7.92 -1.76
N PRO A 254 25.04 7.44 -1.74
CA PRO A 254 25.62 6.77 -2.91
C PRO A 254 24.86 5.53 -3.37
N GLY A 255 24.14 4.86 -2.46
CA GLY A 255 23.28 3.71 -2.77
C GLY A 255 22.00 4.10 -3.51
N MET A 256 21.59 5.36 -3.45
CA MET A 256 20.36 5.92 -4.04
C MET A 256 20.67 6.89 -5.17
N LEU A 257 21.76 6.64 -5.90
CA LEU A 257 22.19 7.49 -7.03
C LEU A 257 22.29 8.98 -6.66
N GLY A 258 22.72 9.30 -5.43
CA GLY A 258 22.88 10.68 -4.97
C GLY A 258 21.60 11.36 -4.48
N CYS A 259 20.49 10.64 -4.38
CA CYS A 259 19.26 11.18 -3.79
C CYS A 259 19.14 10.89 -2.28
N PRO A 260 18.50 11.80 -1.51
CA PRO A 260 18.17 11.57 -0.11
C PRO A 260 17.02 10.57 0.04
N ASP A 261 17.02 9.84 1.15
CA ASP A 261 16.01 8.89 1.59
C ASP A 261 15.80 9.12 3.09
N SER A 262 14.76 9.87 3.41
CA SER A 262 14.53 10.48 4.72
C SER A 262 14.01 9.49 5.77
N ASP A 263 13.16 8.54 5.38
CA ASP A 263 12.58 7.52 6.28
C ASP A 263 13.20 6.12 6.14
N ARG A 264 14.08 5.92 5.15
CA ARG A 264 14.89 4.72 4.91
C ARG A 264 14.07 3.50 4.52
N ASP A 265 12.98 3.69 3.81
CA ASP A 265 12.14 2.61 3.30
C ASP A 265 12.66 1.99 1.97
N GLY A 266 13.64 2.64 1.36
CA GLY A 266 14.28 2.19 0.12
C GLY A 266 13.81 2.90 -1.14
N LEU A 267 12.88 3.86 -1.06
CA LEU A 267 12.63 4.88 -2.07
C LEU A 267 13.34 6.18 -1.70
N HIS A 268 13.78 6.94 -2.71
CA HIS A 268 14.33 8.27 -2.45
C HIS A 268 13.22 9.32 -2.45
N ASP A 269 13.40 10.42 -1.71
CA ASP A 269 12.37 11.44 -1.41
C ASP A 269 11.67 12.03 -2.66
N GLY A 270 12.32 11.97 -3.83
CA GLY A 270 11.77 12.45 -5.10
C GLY A 270 10.78 11.49 -5.78
N GLU A 271 10.85 10.19 -5.46
CA GLU A 271 9.92 9.16 -5.94
C GLU A 271 8.90 8.74 -4.86
N ASP A 272 9.19 9.08 -3.61
CA ASP A 272 8.36 8.78 -2.45
C ASP A 272 7.17 9.75 -2.30
N LEU A 273 5.96 9.20 -2.14
CA LEU A 273 4.74 9.97 -1.87
C LEU A 273 4.59 10.33 -0.39
N CYS A 274 5.28 9.62 0.50
CA CYS A 274 5.28 9.80 1.94
C CYS A 274 6.72 9.89 2.50
N PRO A 275 7.55 10.90 2.12
CA PRO A 275 9.00 10.90 2.38
C PRO A 275 9.48 10.86 3.84
N ASN A 276 8.58 10.84 4.82
CA ASN A 276 8.94 10.82 6.24
C ASN A 276 8.31 9.63 6.99
N ASP A 277 7.52 8.81 6.31
CA ASP A 277 6.73 7.74 6.90
C ASP A 277 7.02 6.45 6.13
N PRO A 278 7.80 5.51 6.70
CA PRO A 278 8.35 4.40 5.93
C PRO A 278 7.27 3.49 5.39
N GLY A 279 7.28 3.25 4.08
CA GLY A 279 6.25 2.50 3.40
C GLY A 279 6.75 1.41 2.45
N GLY A 280 5.78 0.82 1.75
CA GLY A 280 6.07 -0.22 0.76
C GLY A 280 6.26 0.36 -0.63
N ILE A 281 7.17 -0.23 -1.43
CA ILE A 281 7.35 0.14 -2.85
C ILE A 281 6.05 0.04 -3.67
N ASN A 282 5.15 -0.87 -3.30
CA ASN A 282 3.85 -1.06 -3.98
C ASN A 282 2.94 0.17 -3.84
N LEU A 283 3.13 0.95 -2.77
CA LEU A 283 2.36 2.16 -2.45
C LEU A 283 3.22 3.43 -2.58
N ARG A 284 4.34 3.34 -3.32
CA ARG A 284 5.30 4.44 -3.56
C ARG A 284 5.76 5.10 -2.26
N GLY A 285 6.16 4.29 -1.31
CA GLY A 285 6.75 4.72 -0.04
C GLY A 285 5.74 5.12 1.03
N CYS A 286 4.44 4.93 0.80
CA CYS A 286 3.45 5.13 1.85
C CYS A 286 3.15 3.86 2.67
N PRO A 287 2.90 3.99 3.98
CA PRO A 287 2.47 2.88 4.83
C PRO A 287 1.02 2.46 4.53
N ASP A 288 0.73 1.20 4.80
CA ASP A 288 -0.58 0.54 4.76
C ASP A 288 -0.68 -0.33 6.01
N SER A 289 -1.38 0.21 7.01
CA SER A 289 -1.38 -0.28 8.38
C SER A 289 -2.25 -1.52 8.55
N ASP A 290 -3.30 -1.70 7.75
CA ASP A 290 -4.22 -2.86 7.82
C ASP A 290 -4.07 -3.88 6.68
N GLY A 291 -3.30 -3.54 5.65
CA GLY A 291 -2.92 -4.43 4.56
C GLY A 291 -4.01 -4.60 3.51
N ASP A 292 -4.95 -3.67 3.39
CA ASP A 292 -6.05 -3.74 2.42
C ASP A 292 -5.69 -3.31 0.99
N GLY A 293 -4.47 -2.76 0.83
CA GLY A 293 -3.92 -2.30 -0.44
C GLY A 293 -4.19 -0.82 -0.75
N ILE A 294 -4.73 -0.05 0.20
CA ILE A 294 -4.83 1.41 0.15
C ILE A 294 -3.83 1.99 1.17
N ALA A 295 -3.09 3.01 0.77
CA ALA A 295 -2.17 3.68 1.69
C ALA A 295 -2.93 4.44 2.78
N ASP A 296 -2.41 4.51 4.01
CA ASP A 296 -3.06 5.14 5.17
C ASP A 296 -3.54 6.58 4.89
N LYS A 297 -2.83 7.31 4.02
CA LYS A 297 -3.19 8.69 3.64
C LYS A 297 -4.42 8.79 2.72
N ASP A 298 -4.72 7.72 1.99
CA ASP A 298 -5.82 7.61 1.03
C ASP A 298 -6.96 6.70 1.54
N ASP A 299 -6.75 6.02 2.67
CA ASP A 299 -7.70 5.13 3.32
C ASP A 299 -8.65 5.91 4.26
N LEU A 300 -9.95 5.67 4.14
CA LEU A 300 -10.99 6.21 5.02
C LEU A 300 -10.99 5.53 6.40
N CYS A 301 -10.51 4.29 6.48
CA CYS A 301 -10.45 3.45 7.66
C CYS A 301 -9.05 2.83 7.87
N PRO A 302 -7.95 3.62 8.04
CA PRO A 302 -6.55 3.17 7.94
C PRO A 302 -6.07 2.03 8.85
N TYR A 303 -6.90 1.60 9.81
CA TYR A 303 -6.53 0.60 10.81
C TYR A 303 -7.48 -0.61 10.78
N VAL A 304 -8.38 -0.70 9.81
CA VAL A 304 -9.42 -1.73 9.73
C VAL A 304 -9.61 -2.15 8.28
N TYR A 305 -9.09 -3.33 7.95
CA TYR A 305 -9.11 -3.90 6.61
C TYR A 305 -10.45 -3.71 5.89
N GLY A 306 -10.43 -3.06 4.74
CA GLY A 306 -11.61 -2.83 3.92
C GLY A 306 -11.46 -3.22 2.46
N LEU A 307 -12.47 -2.85 1.68
CA LEU A 307 -12.46 -3.08 0.23
C LEU A 307 -12.06 -1.79 -0.49
N VAL A 308 -11.16 -1.91 -1.47
CA VAL A 308 -10.71 -0.79 -2.32
C VAL A 308 -11.89 0.00 -2.93
N GLN A 309 -12.98 -0.69 -3.27
CA GLN A 309 -14.20 -0.09 -3.85
C GLN A 309 -14.94 0.84 -2.89
N ARG A 310 -14.68 0.74 -1.59
CA ARG A 310 -15.28 1.55 -0.51
C ARG A 310 -14.28 2.48 0.15
N GLY A 311 -13.12 2.70 -0.48
CA GLY A 311 -12.06 3.56 0.08
C GLY A 311 -11.47 3.01 1.38
N GLY A 312 -11.39 1.68 1.49
CA GLY A 312 -10.68 0.99 2.57
C GLY A 312 -11.47 0.75 3.85
N CYS A 313 -12.78 0.97 3.82
CA CYS A 313 -13.64 0.60 4.94
C CYS A 313 -14.27 -0.79 4.78
N PRO A 314 -14.47 -1.52 5.90
CA PRO A 314 -15.14 -2.83 5.91
C PRO A 314 -16.61 -2.72 5.46
N ILE A 315 -17.18 -3.86 5.09
CA ILE A 315 -18.62 -3.99 4.89
C ILE A 315 -19.27 -3.97 6.27
N GLU A 316 -20.25 -3.09 6.47
CA GLU A 316 -21.13 -3.18 7.65
C GLU A 316 -22.08 -4.36 7.42
N ASP A 317 -21.90 -5.41 8.24
CA ASP A 317 -22.72 -6.62 8.34
C ASP A 317 -22.89 -6.88 9.84
N ARG A 318 -23.92 -6.26 10.42
CA ARG A 318 -24.08 -6.13 11.88
C ARG A 318 -24.43 -7.43 12.57
N ASP A 319 -25.11 -8.34 11.89
CA ASP A 319 -25.53 -9.63 12.44
C ASP A 319 -24.72 -10.82 11.90
N GLY A 320 -23.88 -10.61 10.90
CA GLY A 320 -22.89 -11.56 10.43
C GLY A 320 -23.47 -12.68 9.57
N ASP A 321 -24.60 -12.44 8.91
CA ASP A 321 -25.27 -13.44 8.07
C ASP A 321 -24.69 -13.55 6.65
N GLY A 322 -23.75 -12.66 6.30
CA GLY A 322 -23.08 -12.60 5.01
C GLY A 322 -23.74 -11.68 3.99
N ILE A 323 -24.77 -10.91 4.39
CA ILE A 323 -25.40 -9.87 3.60
C ILE A 323 -25.01 -8.51 4.19
N GLU A 324 -24.66 -7.56 3.31
CA GLU A 324 -24.34 -6.21 3.73
C GLU A 324 -25.59 -5.51 4.29
N ASP A 325 -25.47 -4.75 5.39
CA ASP A 325 -26.54 -3.98 6.05
C ASP A 325 -27.41 -3.14 5.10
N SER A 326 -26.82 -2.64 3.99
CA SER A 326 -27.54 -1.84 2.99
C SER A 326 -28.43 -2.67 2.04
N LYS A 327 -28.24 -3.99 2.03
CA LYS A 327 -28.96 -4.99 1.23
C LYS A 327 -29.72 -6.00 2.10
N ASP A 328 -29.52 -5.95 3.40
CA ASP A 328 -30.20 -6.77 4.39
C ASP A 328 -31.50 -6.09 4.84
N LEU A 329 -32.64 -6.80 4.73
CA LEU A 329 -33.93 -6.30 5.23
C LEU A 329 -34.00 -6.31 6.76
N CYS A 330 -33.20 -7.16 7.40
CA CYS A 330 -33.16 -7.36 8.84
C CYS A 330 -31.73 -7.15 9.41
N PRO A 331 -31.10 -5.96 9.31
CA PRO A 331 -29.66 -5.70 9.63
C PRO A 331 -29.19 -5.94 11.07
N ASN A 332 -30.00 -6.52 11.94
CA ASN A 332 -29.62 -6.86 13.31
C ASN A 332 -30.10 -8.28 13.70
N SER A 333 -30.50 -9.13 12.75
CA SER A 333 -31.05 -10.46 12.99
C SER A 333 -30.74 -11.39 11.82
N ALA A 334 -29.69 -12.20 12.00
CA ALA A 334 -29.13 -13.03 10.94
C ALA A 334 -30.17 -13.93 10.24
N GLY A 335 -30.17 -13.91 8.91
CA GLY A 335 -31.04 -14.73 8.07
C GLY A 335 -30.34 -15.35 6.86
N PRO A 336 -31.00 -16.29 6.17
CA PRO A 336 -30.44 -16.87 4.96
C PRO A 336 -30.52 -15.90 3.75
N PRO A 337 -29.59 -15.99 2.77
CA PRO A 337 -29.59 -15.18 1.56
C PRO A 337 -30.88 -15.29 0.74
N GLU A 338 -31.55 -16.44 0.77
CA GLU A 338 -32.82 -16.67 0.07
C GLU A 338 -33.95 -15.77 0.58
N ARG A 339 -33.79 -15.16 1.76
CA ARG A 339 -34.77 -14.27 2.41
C ARG A 339 -34.24 -12.86 2.65
N GLU A 340 -33.23 -12.45 1.87
CA GLU A 340 -32.66 -11.09 1.94
C GLU A 340 -32.22 -10.70 3.37
N GLY A 341 -31.73 -11.69 4.13
CA GLY A 341 -31.14 -11.49 5.47
C GLY A 341 -32.10 -11.61 6.64
N CYS A 342 -33.39 -11.87 6.37
CA CYS A 342 -34.36 -12.04 7.46
C CYS A 342 -34.44 -13.48 7.98
N PRO A 343 -34.53 -13.67 9.32
CA PRO A 343 -34.56 -14.99 9.94
C PRO A 343 -35.80 -15.79 9.52
N ILE A 344 -35.66 -17.11 9.46
CA ILE A 344 -36.79 -18.02 9.33
C ILE A 344 -37.40 -18.18 10.71
N VAL A 345 -38.63 -17.69 10.89
CA VAL A 345 -39.39 -17.80 12.14
C VAL A 345 -40.64 -18.63 11.88
N ASP A 346 -40.79 -19.68 12.68
CA ASP A 346 -41.95 -20.56 12.78
C ASP A 346 -42.12 -20.78 14.29
N THR A 347 -42.88 -19.88 14.90
CA THR A 347 -42.96 -19.69 16.36
C THR A 347 -43.67 -20.86 17.05
N ASP A 348 -44.67 -21.47 16.41
CA ASP A 348 -45.46 -22.59 16.96
C ASP A 348 -45.15 -23.96 16.34
N GLN A 349 -44.24 -24.01 15.36
CA GLN A 349 -43.68 -25.21 14.76
C GLN A 349 -44.71 -26.06 14.01
N ASP A 350 -45.72 -25.43 13.43
CA ASP A 350 -46.74 -26.11 12.63
C ASP A 350 -46.31 -26.38 11.18
N GLY A 351 -45.17 -25.81 10.78
CA GLY A 351 -44.58 -25.96 9.45
C GLY A 351 -44.99 -24.84 8.48
N ILE A 352 -45.70 -23.81 8.94
CA ILE A 352 -45.96 -22.56 8.25
C ILE A 352 -45.12 -21.47 8.92
N LEU A 353 -44.50 -20.60 8.11
CA LEU A 353 -43.68 -19.51 8.64
C LEU A 353 -44.58 -18.41 9.18
N ASP A 354 -44.16 -17.69 10.22
CA ASP A 354 -44.95 -16.63 10.88
C ASP A 354 -45.51 -15.56 9.91
N GLU A 355 -44.85 -15.34 8.76
CA GLU A 355 -45.30 -14.41 7.72
C GLU A 355 -46.45 -14.92 6.84
N ASP A 356 -46.54 -16.24 6.69
CA ASP A 356 -47.55 -16.96 5.91
C ASP A 356 -48.62 -17.58 6.82
N ASP A 357 -48.40 -17.51 8.13
CA ASP A 357 -49.27 -18.01 9.19
C ASP A 357 -50.29 -16.95 9.62
N ARG A 358 -51.57 -17.32 9.63
CA ARG A 358 -52.64 -16.46 10.13
C ARG A 358 -52.76 -16.47 11.65
N CYS A 359 -52.24 -17.50 12.30
CA CYS A 359 -52.20 -17.70 13.74
C CYS A 359 -50.77 -18.03 14.21
N PRO A 360 -49.77 -17.13 14.05
CA PRO A 360 -48.33 -17.43 14.22
C PRO A 360 -47.85 -17.90 15.60
N SER A 361 -48.74 -18.09 16.56
CA SER A 361 -48.40 -18.47 17.93
C SER A 361 -49.17 -19.70 18.42
N ASP A 362 -50.09 -20.22 17.62
CA ASP A 362 -51.03 -21.27 17.97
C ASP A 362 -51.00 -22.35 16.88
N TYR A 363 -50.32 -23.46 17.15
CA TYR A 363 -50.16 -24.58 16.22
C TYR A 363 -51.46 -24.92 15.49
N GLY A 364 -51.44 -24.86 14.16
CA GLY A 364 -52.62 -25.10 13.34
C GLY A 364 -52.45 -26.11 12.22
N LEU A 365 -53.51 -26.22 11.43
CA LEU A 365 -53.52 -27.09 10.26
C LEU A 365 -53.24 -26.26 9.00
N SER A 366 -52.47 -26.82 8.08
CA SER A 366 -52.12 -26.12 6.83
C SER A 366 -53.32 -25.77 5.95
N ILE A 367 -54.42 -26.53 6.04
CA ILE A 367 -55.69 -26.22 5.37
C ILE A 367 -56.33 -24.91 5.86
N PHE A 368 -55.98 -24.47 7.07
CA PHE A 368 -56.47 -23.25 7.73
C PHE A 368 -55.39 -22.16 7.82
N GLN A 369 -54.30 -22.28 7.05
CA GLN A 369 -53.17 -21.34 7.07
C GLN A 369 -52.61 -21.11 8.48
N GLY A 370 -52.41 -22.20 9.21
CA GLY A 370 -51.76 -22.21 10.52
C GLY A 370 -52.67 -21.95 11.70
N CYS A 371 -53.99 -21.90 11.50
CA CYS A 371 -54.94 -21.79 12.61
C CYS A 371 -55.46 -23.15 13.13
N PRO A 372 -55.75 -23.25 14.43
CA PRO A 372 -56.29 -24.47 15.06
C PRO A 372 -57.78 -24.71 14.74
N ASP A 373 -58.18 -25.98 14.80
CA ASP A 373 -59.56 -26.48 14.71
C ASP A 373 -59.72 -27.53 15.83
N THR A 374 -60.23 -27.07 16.98
CA THR A 374 -60.17 -27.81 18.24
C THR A 374 -61.17 -28.97 18.29
N ASP A 375 -62.31 -28.88 17.60
CA ASP A 375 -63.33 -29.94 17.57
C ASP A 375 -63.39 -30.76 16.27
N GLY A 376 -62.66 -30.32 15.23
CA GLY A 376 -62.45 -31.06 14.00
C GLY A 376 -63.67 -31.06 13.06
N ASP A 377 -64.56 -30.07 13.18
CA ASP A 377 -65.75 -29.97 12.33
C ASP A 377 -65.50 -29.37 10.94
N GLY A 378 -64.27 -28.90 10.71
CA GLY A 378 -63.82 -28.33 9.45
C GLY A 378 -63.90 -26.80 9.38
N ILE A 379 -64.19 -26.12 10.49
CA ILE A 379 -64.11 -24.67 10.65
C ILE A 379 -63.05 -24.34 11.72
N GLU A 380 -62.06 -23.52 11.37
CA GLU A 380 -61.04 -23.07 12.34
C GLU A 380 -61.65 -22.28 13.51
N ASP A 381 -61.05 -22.37 14.71
CA ASP A 381 -61.55 -21.80 15.97
C ASP A 381 -61.89 -20.30 15.86
N GLY A 382 -61.09 -19.54 15.10
CA GLY A 382 -61.32 -18.10 14.88
C GLY A 382 -62.54 -17.77 14.02
N ARG A 383 -63.10 -18.76 13.31
CA ARG A 383 -64.29 -18.65 12.46
C ARG A 383 -65.45 -19.53 12.93
N ASP A 384 -65.23 -20.37 13.93
CA ASP A 384 -66.23 -21.22 14.55
C ASP A 384 -66.98 -20.46 15.66
N ALA A 385 -68.31 -20.50 15.63
CA ALA A 385 -69.15 -19.94 16.68
C ALA A 385 -69.19 -20.83 17.95
N CYS A 386 -68.84 -22.11 17.82
CA CYS A 386 -68.77 -23.11 18.87
C CYS A 386 -67.44 -23.92 18.84
N PRO A 387 -66.23 -23.29 19.01
CA PRO A 387 -64.90 -23.88 18.75
C PRO A 387 -64.51 -25.19 19.47
N THR A 388 -65.36 -25.73 20.34
CA THR A 388 -65.07 -26.92 21.14
C THR A 388 -66.17 -27.98 21.02
N LEU A 389 -67.15 -27.76 20.16
CA LEU A 389 -68.35 -28.58 20.03
C LEU A 389 -68.73 -28.75 18.56
N PHE A 390 -68.34 -29.91 18.02
CA PHE A 390 -68.56 -30.29 16.63
C PHE A 390 -69.94 -29.88 16.09
N GLY A 391 -69.95 -29.06 15.04
CA GLY A 391 -71.17 -28.61 14.38
C GLY A 391 -71.19 -28.87 12.87
N VAL A 392 -72.09 -28.15 12.20
CA VAL A 392 -72.21 -28.21 10.74
C VAL A 392 -71.95 -26.83 10.14
N TYR A 393 -71.38 -26.81 8.95
CA TYR A 393 -71.04 -25.56 8.26
C TYR A 393 -72.23 -24.60 8.09
N THR A 394 -73.46 -25.12 7.93
CA THR A 394 -74.68 -24.29 7.82
C THR A 394 -75.05 -23.54 9.10
N HIS A 395 -74.47 -23.92 10.23
CA HIS A 395 -74.71 -23.34 11.54
C HIS A 395 -73.44 -22.73 12.15
N ASN A 396 -72.47 -22.33 11.31
CA ASN A 396 -71.18 -21.73 11.73
C ASN A 396 -70.47 -22.55 12.82
N GLY A 397 -70.45 -23.87 12.66
CA GLY A 397 -69.77 -24.80 13.57
C GLY A 397 -70.51 -25.11 14.87
N CYS A 398 -71.76 -24.69 15.00
CA CYS A 398 -72.63 -25.14 16.09
C CYS A 398 -73.56 -26.31 15.67
N PRO A 399 -73.95 -27.19 16.61
CA PRO A 399 -74.93 -28.25 16.34
C PRO A 399 -76.33 -27.67 16.03
N GLU A 400 -77.04 -28.30 15.09
CA GLU A 400 -78.39 -27.92 14.66
C GLU A 400 -79.42 -28.17 15.78
N VAL A 401 -80.12 -27.12 16.21
CA VAL A 401 -81.16 -27.17 17.26
C VAL A 401 -82.51 -27.51 16.61
N ILE A 402 -83.13 -28.64 16.98
CA ILE A 402 -84.47 -29.04 16.50
C ILE A 402 -85.54 -28.19 17.20
N PHE A 403 -86.42 -27.52 16.44
CA PHE A 403 -87.51 -26.72 17.00
C PHE A 403 -88.52 -27.59 17.78
N PRO A 404 -89.06 -27.14 18.94
CA PRO A 404 -89.93 -27.95 19.81
C PRO A 404 -91.21 -28.45 19.15
N GLU A 405 -91.74 -27.73 18.16
CA GLU A 405 -92.94 -28.14 17.42
C GLU A 405 -92.69 -29.37 16.54
N GLU A 406 -91.50 -29.50 15.95
CA GLU A 406 -91.13 -30.63 15.09
C GLU A 406 -90.84 -31.88 15.93
N ALA A 407 -90.16 -31.71 17.07
CA ALA A 407 -89.92 -32.80 18.02
C ALA A 407 -91.22 -33.31 18.66
N ALA A 408 -92.17 -32.43 18.99
CA ALA A 408 -93.50 -32.84 19.46
C ALA A 408 -94.26 -33.63 18.38
N ALA A 409 -94.23 -33.17 17.13
CA ALA A 409 -94.91 -33.84 16.01
C ALA A 409 -94.37 -35.25 15.76
N GLU A 410 -93.07 -35.47 15.92
CA GLU A 410 -92.46 -36.79 15.72
C GLU A 410 -92.81 -37.77 16.84
N ILE A 411 -92.81 -37.32 18.10
CA ILE A 411 -93.28 -38.13 19.23
C ILE A 411 -94.76 -38.50 19.04
N ASN A 412 -95.57 -37.56 18.54
CA ASN A 412 -97.01 -37.77 18.34
C ASN A 412 -97.34 -38.84 17.30
N ARG A 413 -96.43 -39.12 16.35
CA ARG A 413 -96.59 -40.17 15.33
C ARG A 413 -96.23 -41.56 15.83
N GLN A 414 -95.56 -41.65 16.97
CA GLN A 414 -95.13 -42.93 17.54
C GLN A 414 -96.20 -43.51 18.45
N VAL A 415 -96.25 -44.83 18.52
CA VAL A 415 -97.21 -45.57 19.36
C VAL A 415 -96.52 -46.62 20.20
N LEU A 416 -97.03 -46.84 21.41
CA LEU A 416 -96.57 -47.90 22.29
C LEU A 416 -97.50 -49.09 22.19
N LEU A 417 -97.03 -50.20 21.63
CA LEU A 417 -97.82 -51.42 21.43
C LEU A 417 -97.88 -52.26 22.72
N PHE A 418 -98.96 -53.02 22.91
CA PHE A 418 -99.17 -53.88 24.08
C PHE A 418 -99.49 -55.33 23.69
N ASP A 419 -99.06 -56.26 24.54
CA ASP A 419 -99.47 -57.65 24.46
C ASP A 419 -100.98 -57.82 24.74
N SER A 420 -101.56 -58.91 24.21
CA SER A 420 -102.99 -59.20 24.38
C SER A 420 -103.35 -59.36 25.86
N GLY A 421 -104.48 -58.77 26.27
CA GLY A 421 -104.97 -58.79 27.66
C GLY A 421 -104.10 -58.06 28.70
N SER A 422 -102.94 -57.50 28.32
CA SER A 422 -101.99 -56.89 29.26
C SER A 422 -102.06 -55.36 29.29
N ALA A 423 -101.77 -54.78 30.46
CA ALA A 423 -101.51 -53.37 30.67
C ALA A 423 -100.08 -53.10 31.17
N ASP A 424 -99.21 -54.10 31.15
CA ASP A 424 -97.81 -53.97 31.52
C ASP A 424 -97.05 -53.21 30.41
N ILE A 425 -96.26 -52.22 30.82
CA ILE A 425 -95.49 -51.39 29.91
C ILE A 425 -94.33 -52.20 29.33
N PRO A 426 -94.23 -52.37 28.01
CA PRO A 426 -93.08 -53.04 27.41
C PRO A 426 -91.84 -52.14 27.48
N ARG A 427 -90.66 -52.74 27.43
CA ARG A 427 -89.39 -52.01 27.50
C ARG A 427 -89.14 -51.25 26.20
N PHE A 428 -89.47 -49.96 26.16
CA PHE A 428 -89.44 -49.16 24.93
C PHE A 428 -88.95 -47.72 25.18
N ARG A 429 -88.11 -47.19 24.28
CA ARG A 429 -87.47 -45.86 24.42
C ARG A 429 -88.43 -44.67 24.31
N LEU A 430 -89.62 -44.86 23.74
CA LEU A 430 -90.57 -43.76 23.51
C LEU A 430 -90.97 -43.05 24.80
N LEU A 431 -91.13 -43.78 25.91
CA LEU A 431 -91.50 -43.14 27.18
C LEU A 431 -90.38 -42.24 27.69
N ASP A 432 -89.12 -42.61 27.51
CA ASP A 432 -87.97 -41.79 27.92
C ASP A 432 -87.89 -40.52 27.05
N GLN A 433 -88.16 -40.63 25.74
CA GLN A 433 -88.26 -39.47 24.84
C GLN A 433 -89.38 -38.50 25.26
N VAL A 434 -90.52 -39.03 25.68
CA VAL A 434 -91.63 -38.21 26.20
C VAL A 434 -91.24 -37.52 27.52
N VAL A 435 -90.48 -38.18 28.39
CA VAL A 435 -89.97 -37.59 29.65
C VAL A 435 -89.02 -36.44 29.35
N GLU A 436 -87.99 -36.67 28.54
CA GLU A 436 -87.00 -35.66 28.16
C GLU A 436 -87.69 -34.43 27.53
N PHE A 437 -88.61 -34.65 26.59
CA PHE A 437 -89.35 -33.57 25.96
C PHE A 437 -90.20 -32.77 26.95
N MET A 438 -90.93 -33.45 27.85
CA MET A 438 -91.82 -32.78 28.82
C MET A 438 -91.05 -32.02 29.91
N GLN A 439 -89.81 -32.41 30.21
CA GLN A 439 -88.92 -31.71 31.13
C GLN A 439 -88.29 -30.48 30.46
N GLU A 440 -87.80 -30.63 29.23
CA GLU A 440 -87.16 -29.55 28.46
C GLU A 440 -88.16 -28.44 28.07
N TYR A 441 -89.42 -28.79 27.82
CA TYR A 441 -90.45 -27.83 27.38
C TYR A 441 -91.63 -27.73 28.37
N PRO A 442 -91.50 -26.94 29.46
CA PRO A 442 -92.52 -26.83 30.53
C PRO A 442 -93.91 -26.34 30.09
N THR A 443 -94.03 -25.71 28.91
CA THR A 443 -95.29 -25.16 28.40
C THR A 443 -96.19 -26.20 27.74
N TYR A 444 -95.67 -27.35 27.33
CA TYR A 444 -96.44 -28.40 26.67
C TYR A 444 -97.26 -29.23 27.65
N LYS A 445 -98.35 -29.81 27.16
CA LYS A 445 -99.27 -30.72 27.82
C LYS A 445 -99.36 -32.01 27.02
N LEU A 446 -99.73 -33.10 27.69
CA LEU A 446 -99.77 -34.44 27.12
C LEU A 446 -101.15 -35.08 27.30
N THR A 447 -101.70 -35.63 26.23
CA THR A 447 -102.83 -36.56 26.26
C THR A 447 -102.38 -37.96 25.92
N ILE A 448 -102.72 -38.93 26.77
CA ILE A 448 -102.36 -40.34 26.63
C ILE A 448 -103.64 -41.14 26.32
N SER A 449 -103.73 -41.70 25.13
CA SER A 449 -104.93 -42.40 24.65
C SER A 449 -104.65 -43.89 24.48
N GLY A 450 -105.34 -44.73 25.26
CA GLY A 450 -105.21 -46.18 25.16
C GLY A 450 -106.28 -46.81 24.30
N PHE A 451 -105.92 -47.84 23.54
CA PHE A 451 -106.79 -48.60 22.64
C PHE A 451 -106.62 -50.12 22.83
N THR A 452 -107.65 -50.88 22.46
CA THR A 452 -107.62 -52.35 22.37
C THR A 452 -108.00 -52.82 20.95
N ASP A 453 -107.78 -54.10 20.69
CA ASP A 453 -108.44 -54.80 19.58
C ASP A 453 -109.94 -55.03 19.90
N SER A 454 -110.66 -55.60 18.93
CA SER A 454 -112.10 -55.87 18.99
C SER A 454 -112.45 -57.22 19.62
N GLU A 455 -111.45 -57.96 20.12
CA GLU A 455 -111.67 -59.22 20.83
C GLU A 455 -112.25 -58.94 22.24
N GLY A 456 -113.31 -59.66 22.63
CA GLY A 456 -113.92 -59.55 23.96
C GLY A 456 -115.12 -58.58 24.08
N ASN A 457 -115.56 -58.30 25.31
CA ASN A 457 -116.68 -57.39 25.58
C ASN A 457 -116.20 -55.92 25.57
N SER A 458 -116.96 -55.03 24.94
CA SER A 458 -116.67 -53.60 24.86
C SER A 458 -116.42 -52.92 26.21
N GLN A 459 -117.12 -53.32 27.27
CA GLN A 459 -116.93 -52.77 28.62
C GLN A 459 -115.57 -53.17 29.23
N ASP A 460 -115.11 -54.40 28.94
CA ASP A 460 -113.82 -54.90 29.39
C ASP A 460 -112.69 -54.23 28.60
N ASN A 461 -112.88 -54.05 27.29
CA ASN A 461 -111.96 -53.32 26.40
C ASN A 461 -111.82 -51.84 26.80
N LEU A 462 -112.90 -51.19 27.21
CA LEU A 462 -112.85 -49.83 27.76
C LEU A 462 -112.05 -49.77 29.07
N THR A 463 -112.19 -50.79 29.91
CA THR A 463 -111.46 -50.89 31.19
C THR A 463 -109.97 -51.17 30.97
N LEU A 464 -109.63 -52.03 30.01
CA LEU A 464 -108.27 -52.42 29.66
C LEU A 464 -107.51 -51.27 28.99
N SER A 465 -108.10 -50.63 27.98
CA SER A 465 -107.51 -49.44 27.33
C SER A 465 -107.22 -48.32 28.33
N ARG A 466 -108.15 -48.04 29.26
CA ARG A 466 -107.95 -47.06 30.33
C ARG A 466 -106.81 -47.46 31.27
N SER A 467 -106.66 -48.76 31.54
CA SER A 467 -105.59 -49.29 32.39
C SER A 467 -104.22 -49.12 31.75
N ARG A 468 -104.09 -49.35 30.43
CA ARG A 468 -102.86 -49.09 29.65
C ARG A 468 -102.43 -47.63 29.70
N ALA A 469 -103.35 -46.72 29.36
CA ALA A 469 -103.08 -45.29 29.38
C ALA A 469 -102.71 -44.80 30.80
N ARG A 470 -103.37 -45.34 31.84
CA ARG A 470 -103.04 -45.06 33.24
C ARG A 470 -101.66 -45.58 33.64
N ALA A 471 -101.23 -46.72 33.12
CA ALA A 471 -99.90 -47.26 33.39
C ALA A 471 -98.82 -46.31 32.87
N CYS A 472 -98.92 -45.88 31.61
CA CYS A 472 -98.00 -44.89 31.03
C CYS A 472 -98.02 -43.56 31.79
N PHE A 473 -99.20 -43.05 32.15
CA PHE A 473 -99.33 -41.84 32.97
C PHE A 473 -98.55 -41.95 34.29
N ARG A 474 -98.69 -43.07 35.00
CA ARG A 474 -97.98 -43.30 36.27
C ARG A 474 -96.47 -43.40 36.09
N TYR A 475 -96.02 -44.03 35.00
CA TYR A 475 -94.59 -44.11 34.68
C TYR A 475 -94.01 -42.71 34.47
N LEU A 476 -94.64 -41.88 33.62
CA LEU A 476 -94.17 -40.53 33.34
C LEU A 476 -94.17 -39.65 34.60
N ALA A 477 -95.19 -39.76 35.46
CA ALA A 477 -95.25 -39.07 36.74
C ALA A 477 -94.12 -39.48 37.69
N GLN A 478 -93.78 -40.78 37.74
CA GLN A 478 -92.64 -41.29 38.53
C GLN A 478 -91.29 -40.76 38.03
N GLN A 479 -91.16 -40.50 36.74
CA GLN A 479 -89.97 -39.89 36.13
C GLN A 479 -89.92 -38.34 36.28
N GLY A 480 -90.88 -37.75 36.99
CA GLY A 480 -90.86 -36.33 37.35
C GLY A 480 -91.68 -35.41 36.43
N VAL A 481 -92.50 -35.95 35.52
CA VAL A 481 -93.42 -35.13 34.72
C VAL A 481 -94.62 -34.71 35.59
N ASP A 482 -94.91 -33.41 35.66
CA ASP A 482 -96.02 -32.87 36.46
C ASP A 482 -97.37 -33.44 36.02
N GLU A 483 -98.07 -34.11 36.95
CA GLU A 483 -99.38 -34.72 36.72
C GLU A 483 -100.42 -33.71 36.22
N ALA A 484 -100.32 -32.43 36.59
CA ALA A 484 -101.25 -31.39 36.13
C ALA A 484 -101.16 -31.10 34.62
N ARG A 485 -100.04 -31.47 33.99
CA ARG A 485 -99.79 -31.29 32.54
C ARG A 485 -100.19 -32.50 31.70
N MET A 486 -100.63 -33.58 32.34
CA MET A 486 -100.95 -34.84 31.68
C MET A 486 -102.42 -35.21 31.89
N ARG A 487 -103.02 -35.89 30.90
CA ARG A 487 -104.31 -36.58 31.07
C ARG A 487 -104.29 -37.92 30.35
N TYR A 488 -105.07 -38.89 30.84
CA TYR A 488 -105.19 -40.19 30.20
C TYR A 488 -106.64 -40.59 29.94
N LEU A 489 -106.88 -41.24 28.80
CA LEU A 489 -108.20 -41.66 28.32
C LEU A 489 -108.16 -43.13 27.87
N GLY A 490 -109.21 -43.88 28.19
CA GLY A 490 -109.43 -45.22 27.61
C GLY A 490 -110.43 -45.10 26.48
N MET A 491 -110.02 -45.46 25.27
CA MET A 491 -110.83 -45.32 24.06
C MET A 491 -111.60 -46.59 23.71
N GLY A 492 -111.33 -47.71 24.39
CA GLY A 492 -111.94 -49.01 24.10
C GLY A 492 -111.36 -49.65 22.84
N GLN A 493 -112.17 -50.48 22.19
CA GLN A 493 -111.79 -51.15 20.94
C GLN A 493 -111.72 -50.16 19.77
N SER A 494 -110.69 -50.31 18.94
CA SER A 494 -110.53 -49.56 17.68
C SER A 494 -110.45 -50.51 16.50
N ASP A 495 -111.14 -50.18 15.42
CA ASP A 495 -111.06 -50.91 14.14
C ASP A 495 -110.15 -50.20 13.11
N SER A 496 -109.55 -49.07 13.50
CA SER A 496 -108.57 -48.30 12.71
C SER A 496 -107.22 -48.23 13.42
N GLY A 497 -106.16 -48.49 12.64
CA GLY A 497 -104.76 -48.31 13.07
C GLY A 497 -104.41 -46.83 13.31
N PRO A 498 -103.23 -46.54 13.90
CA PRO A 498 -102.86 -45.20 14.35
C PRO A 498 -102.63 -44.16 13.26
N ASP A 499 -102.46 -44.55 12.00
CA ASP A 499 -102.50 -43.70 10.81
C ASP A 499 -102.24 -44.58 9.56
N ASP A 500 -102.35 -44.02 8.35
CA ASP A 500 -102.07 -44.72 7.08
C ASP A 500 -100.62 -45.24 6.96
N PHE A 501 -99.72 -44.80 7.85
CA PHE A 501 -98.31 -45.17 7.87
C PHE A 501 -98.02 -46.54 8.51
N TYR A 502 -98.97 -47.14 9.22
CA TYR A 502 -98.78 -48.42 9.90
C TYR A 502 -99.49 -49.58 9.18
N PRO A 503 -98.89 -50.79 9.14
CA PRO A 503 -99.55 -51.96 8.58
C PRO A 503 -100.90 -52.23 9.26
N LYS A 504 -101.97 -52.36 8.47
CA LYS A 504 -103.31 -52.67 9.00
C LYS A 504 -103.32 -54.07 9.60
N GLY A 505 -103.73 -54.19 10.87
CA GLY A 505 -103.88 -55.46 11.57
C GLY A 505 -104.30 -55.27 13.03
N GLU A 506 -105.05 -56.23 13.58
CA GLU A 506 -105.65 -56.12 14.94
C GLU A 506 -104.60 -55.93 16.05
N ALA A 507 -103.39 -56.45 15.86
CA ALA A 507 -102.30 -56.27 16.82
C ALA A 507 -101.86 -54.79 16.99
N MET A 508 -102.03 -53.97 15.95
CA MET A 508 -101.74 -52.52 16.00
C MET A 508 -102.87 -51.73 16.69
N ASN A 509 -104.01 -52.36 17.00
CA ASN A 509 -105.10 -51.73 17.75
C ASN A 509 -104.85 -51.79 19.27
N ARG A 510 -103.98 -52.70 19.73
CA ARG A 510 -103.50 -52.75 21.11
C ARG A 510 -102.34 -51.78 21.33
N ARG A 511 -102.67 -50.50 21.54
CA ARG A 511 -101.65 -49.45 21.63
C ARG A 511 -101.99 -48.34 22.61
N VAL A 512 -101.00 -47.51 22.89
CA VAL A 512 -101.13 -46.20 23.51
C VAL A 512 -100.50 -45.16 22.60
N GLU A 513 -101.23 -44.07 22.37
CA GLU A 513 -100.78 -42.89 21.63
C GLU A 513 -100.49 -41.74 22.60
N PHE A 514 -99.48 -40.94 22.26
CA PHE A 514 -99.07 -39.75 23.02
C PHE A 514 -99.31 -38.53 22.15
N PHE A 515 -100.03 -37.54 22.68
CA PHE A 515 -100.30 -36.30 21.95
C PHE A 515 -99.84 -35.10 22.78
N LEU A 516 -98.71 -34.53 22.38
CA LEU A 516 -98.07 -33.33 22.89
C LEU A 516 -98.61 -32.09 22.17
N TYR A 517 -99.01 -31.08 22.94
CA TYR A 517 -99.55 -29.80 22.46
C TYR A 517 -99.29 -28.71 23.50
N GLN A 518 -99.44 -27.43 23.15
CA GLN A 518 -99.32 -26.31 24.10
C GLN A 518 -100.66 -25.90 24.70
#